data_AF-A0A7X2TTJ4-F1
#
_entry.id   AF-A0A7X2TTJ4-F1
#
_cell.length_a   1.000
_cell.length_b   1.000
_cell.length_c   1.000
_cell.angle_alpha   90.00
_cell.angle_beta   90.00
_cell.angle_gamma   90.00
#
_symmetry.space_group_name_H-M   'P 1'
#
loop_
_entity.id
_entity.type
_entity.pdbx_description
1 polymer ?
#
loop_
_entity_poly.entity_id
_entity_poly.type
_entity_poly.pdbx_seq_one_letter_code
_entity_poly.pdbx_strand_id
1 'polypeptide(L)'
;IFALTDQILLRLLPVENPRALVQLRVNGGRFGSQSGDGIHTFPYPTYVALRDNNTVFTGLTGQRIEGASLIAGDRNEIVSLGLVAGNYFDVMGVRPHLGRTITPDDDRQLNGHPVVVLQYDFWRTRFDARSDLIGQPIRLNGLPFTVIGVAARGYEGTDTGLPTKAWVPVAMRPTISPSDPRLDDERSSWFYLFARVKPGVTLDQAQASMRVVYRQRQNEELNNDLFTRFPVLKERFLRQTFLLEPAEKGASGLRSILERPLIVLHWLVGAVLLIACSNVAGLLLARGEARQREMAIRCAIGAGRGRMIRQLLSESLLLAAGGGAAGLLIGWTLIRFLISMLPVDPSSLSLSATPDPRILLFTLAVTALTTLVFGLLPAWQMSGVEPAATMRAESGSIAGGHVRLRKVFVALQVGLSVMLLLGAGLFVRTLRNLQAVDLGLHTESACIRKMWSLSPCVQPRPSKKAAGRTSTGRSSKVWRGLRACARRERTPRAFSRAAAPMARLPCPACLRKTNRPVSSTLLLPVTSKRWAFR
;
A
#
# COMPACT_ATOMS: atom_id res chain seq x y z
N ILE A 1 -6.67 13.33 3.89
CA ILE A 1 -6.91 11.96 4.39
C ILE A 1 -7.95 11.24 3.55
N PHE A 2 -9.19 11.72 3.48
CA PHE A 2 -10.20 11.13 2.60
C PHE A 2 -9.72 10.96 1.15
N ALA A 3 -9.00 11.94 0.59
CA ALA A 3 -8.37 11.81 -0.73
C ALA A 3 -7.46 10.58 -0.88
N LEU A 4 -6.60 10.30 0.12
CA LEU A 4 -5.73 9.13 0.13
C LEU A 4 -6.53 7.84 0.34
N THR A 5 -7.52 7.87 1.23
CA THR A 5 -8.45 6.77 1.46
C THR A 5 -9.22 6.42 0.19
N ASP A 6 -9.72 7.41 -0.55
CA ASP A 6 -10.43 7.18 -1.81
C ASP A 6 -9.50 6.56 -2.85
N GLN A 7 -8.33 7.17 -3.07
CA GLN A 7 -7.36 6.69 -4.08
C GLN A 7 -6.81 5.28 -3.79
N ILE A 8 -6.60 4.92 -2.51
CA ILE A 8 -5.98 3.65 -2.14
C ILE A 8 -7.03 2.56 -1.82
N LEU A 9 -8.13 2.91 -1.14
CA LEU A 9 -9.09 1.94 -0.58
C LEU A 9 -10.44 1.87 -1.31
N LEU A 10 -10.85 2.91 -2.04
CA LEU A 10 -12.21 2.99 -2.60
C LEU A 10 -12.26 3.04 -4.13
N ARG A 11 -11.19 3.51 -4.78
CA ARG A 11 -11.15 3.63 -6.23
C ARG A 11 -11.10 2.26 -6.89
N LEU A 12 -12.02 2.05 -7.83
CA LEU A 12 -12.03 0.86 -8.67
C LEU A 12 -10.95 0.98 -9.74
N LEU A 13 -10.44 -0.16 -10.20
CA LEU A 13 -9.55 -0.19 -11.34
C LEU A 13 -10.26 0.35 -12.60
N PRO A 14 -9.56 1.10 -13.46
CA PRO A 14 -10.09 1.60 -14.74
C PRO A 14 -10.02 0.48 -15.80
N VAL A 15 -10.77 -0.58 -15.54
CA VAL A 15 -10.86 -1.81 -16.33
C VAL A 15 -12.31 -2.12 -16.65
N GLU A 16 -12.54 -2.90 -17.69
CA GLU A 16 -13.90 -3.35 -18.01
C GLU A 16 -14.44 -4.22 -16.86
N ASN A 17 -15.68 -3.98 -16.42
CA ASN A 17 -16.38 -4.73 -15.36
C ASN A 17 -15.51 -5.10 -14.14
N PRO A 18 -15.02 -4.14 -13.33
CA PRO A 18 -14.07 -4.41 -12.24
C PRO A 18 -14.59 -5.42 -11.20
N ARG A 19 -15.90 -5.44 -10.95
CA ARG A 19 -16.55 -6.33 -9.96
C ARG A 19 -16.45 -7.82 -10.31
N ALA A 20 -16.22 -8.15 -11.58
CA ALA A 20 -16.03 -9.54 -12.01
C ALA A 20 -14.56 -10.01 -11.85
N LEU A 21 -13.65 -9.11 -11.48
CA LEU A 21 -12.25 -9.46 -11.26
C LEU A 21 -12.05 -10.04 -9.86
N VAL A 22 -11.28 -11.12 -9.83
CA VAL A 22 -10.84 -11.77 -8.61
C VAL A 22 -9.33 -11.96 -8.63
N GLN A 23 -8.74 -11.93 -7.44
CA GLN A 23 -7.35 -12.26 -7.22
C GLN A 23 -7.28 -13.58 -6.48
N LEU A 24 -6.33 -14.43 -6.88
CA LEU A 24 -6.13 -15.71 -6.22
C LEU A 24 -5.30 -15.49 -4.97
N ARG A 25 -5.73 -16.11 -3.87
CA ARG A 25 -5.02 -16.08 -2.59
C ARG A 25 -4.84 -17.51 -2.07
N VAL A 26 -3.67 -17.77 -1.51
CA VAL A 26 -3.39 -18.99 -0.75
C VAL A 26 -2.90 -18.60 0.63
N ASN A 27 -3.58 -19.09 1.66
CA ASN A 27 -3.10 -19.00 3.03
C ASN A 27 -2.41 -20.32 3.42
N GLY A 28 -1.44 -20.23 4.32
CA GLY A 28 -0.66 -21.36 4.81
C GLY A 28 0.79 -21.33 4.34
N GLY A 29 1.64 -22.16 4.95
CA GLY A 29 3.06 -22.19 4.60
C GLY A 29 3.26 -22.83 3.23
N ARG A 30 3.82 -22.09 2.27
CA ARG A 30 4.42 -22.66 1.05
C ARG A 30 5.85 -23.10 1.32
N PHE A 31 6.32 -24.07 0.54
CA PHE A 31 7.71 -24.48 0.53
C PHE A 31 8.44 -23.80 -0.64
N GLY A 32 9.74 -23.58 -0.49
CA GLY A 32 10.55 -22.91 -1.50
C GLY A 32 10.65 -21.40 -1.33
N SER A 33 11.07 -20.73 -2.41
CA SER A 33 11.26 -19.28 -2.46
C SER A 33 9.91 -18.59 -2.62
N GLN A 34 9.69 -17.55 -1.82
CA GLN A 34 8.51 -16.70 -1.92
C GLN A 34 8.94 -15.26 -2.09
N SER A 35 8.15 -14.54 -2.88
CA SER A 35 8.33 -13.11 -3.05
C SER A 35 6.98 -12.39 -2.95
N GLY A 36 7.02 -11.08 -2.78
CA GLY A 36 5.82 -10.30 -2.53
C GLY A 36 5.30 -10.50 -1.10
N ASP A 37 3.98 -10.56 -0.95
CA ASP A 37 3.30 -10.74 0.34
C ASP A 37 3.20 -12.21 0.79
N GLY A 38 3.64 -13.16 -0.05
CA GLY A 38 3.63 -14.60 0.22
C GLY A 38 2.26 -15.27 0.19
N ILE A 39 1.16 -14.52 0.00
CA ILE A 39 -0.21 -15.06 0.01
C ILE A 39 -0.90 -14.94 -1.35
N HIS A 40 -0.51 -13.99 -2.20
CA HIS A 40 -1.07 -13.80 -3.54
C HIS A 40 -0.14 -14.26 -4.67
N THR A 41 1.06 -14.74 -4.34
CA THR A 41 2.04 -15.21 -5.31
C THR A 41 1.96 -16.72 -5.51
N PHE A 42 2.10 -17.13 -6.76
CA PHE A 42 2.05 -18.51 -7.20
C PHE A 42 3.27 -18.84 -8.06
N PRO A 43 3.67 -20.12 -8.11
CA PRO A 43 4.55 -20.60 -9.16
C PRO A 43 3.90 -20.44 -10.53
N TYR A 44 4.69 -20.09 -11.54
CA TYR A 44 4.22 -19.98 -12.91
C TYR A 44 3.64 -21.30 -13.47
N PRO A 45 4.19 -22.50 -13.15
CA PRO A 45 3.55 -23.77 -13.55
C PRO A 45 2.16 -23.96 -12.96
N THR A 46 1.92 -23.47 -11.73
CA THR A 46 0.59 -23.47 -11.11
C THR A 46 -0.38 -22.58 -11.89
N TYR A 47 0.08 -21.42 -12.38
CA TYR A 47 -0.72 -20.57 -13.27
C TYR A 47 -1.13 -21.31 -14.55
N VAL A 48 -0.19 -21.98 -15.22
CA VAL A 48 -0.46 -22.75 -16.44
C VAL A 48 -1.50 -23.84 -16.16
N ALA A 49 -1.30 -24.63 -15.10
CA ALA A 49 -2.24 -25.70 -14.72
C ALA A 49 -3.65 -25.18 -14.40
N LEU A 50 -3.75 -24.06 -13.66
CA LEU A 50 -5.04 -23.44 -13.34
C LEU A 50 -5.72 -22.84 -14.58
N ARG A 51 -4.93 -22.26 -15.50
CA ARG A 51 -5.43 -21.68 -16.75
C ARG A 51 -5.98 -22.77 -17.66
N ASP A 52 -5.25 -23.86 -17.82
CA ASP A 52 -5.60 -24.93 -18.77
C ASP A 52 -6.78 -25.77 -18.28
N ASN A 53 -6.99 -25.86 -16.96
CA ASN A 53 -8.14 -26.54 -16.33
C ASN A 53 -9.26 -25.57 -15.89
N ASN A 54 -9.30 -24.36 -16.42
CA ASN A 54 -10.29 -23.36 -16.05
C ASN A 54 -11.64 -23.55 -16.75
N THR A 55 -12.73 -23.64 -15.97
CA THR A 55 -14.10 -23.67 -16.50
C THR A 55 -14.97 -22.49 -16.05
N VAL A 56 -14.56 -21.75 -15.02
CA VAL A 56 -15.37 -20.72 -14.33
C VAL A 56 -14.98 -19.28 -14.66
N PHE A 57 -13.78 -19.06 -15.19
CA PHE A 57 -13.30 -17.75 -15.58
C PHE A 57 -13.39 -17.53 -17.09
N THR A 58 -13.70 -16.31 -17.52
CA THR A 58 -13.54 -15.87 -18.91
C THR A 58 -12.05 -15.91 -19.30
N GLY A 59 -11.17 -15.59 -18.35
CA GLY A 59 -9.74 -15.82 -18.48
C GLY A 59 -9.02 -15.71 -17.15
N LEU A 60 -7.91 -16.46 -17.03
CA LEU A 60 -6.94 -16.38 -15.94
C LEU A 60 -5.66 -15.77 -16.51
N THR A 61 -5.14 -14.75 -15.84
CA THR A 61 -3.91 -14.07 -16.20
C THR A 61 -3.02 -13.87 -14.98
N GLY A 62 -1.83 -13.34 -15.19
CA GLY A 62 -0.96 -12.96 -14.10
C GLY A 62 0.03 -11.87 -14.48
N GLN A 63 0.63 -11.32 -13.44
CA GLN A 63 1.67 -10.32 -13.58
C GLN A 63 2.74 -10.42 -12.49
N ARG A 64 3.86 -9.77 -12.75
CA ARG A 64 4.88 -9.42 -11.76
C ARG A 64 5.45 -8.05 -12.08
N ILE A 65 5.53 -7.19 -11.06
CA ILE A 65 6.23 -5.93 -11.17
C ILE A 65 7.69 -6.10 -10.75
N GLU A 66 8.61 -5.60 -11.57
CA GLU A 66 10.04 -5.55 -11.32
C GLU A 66 10.59 -4.15 -11.64
N GLY A 67 11.76 -3.81 -11.09
CA GLY A 67 12.47 -2.61 -11.49
C GLY A 67 13.36 -2.92 -12.70
N ALA A 68 13.30 -2.07 -13.72
CA ALA A 68 14.18 -2.18 -14.88
C ALA A 68 14.82 -0.83 -15.22
N SER A 69 16.07 -0.84 -15.67
CA SER A 69 16.70 0.34 -16.27
C SER A 69 16.12 0.54 -17.67
N LEU A 70 15.52 1.70 -17.90
CA LEU A 70 15.01 2.11 -19.20
C LEU A 70 15.94 3.19 -19.77
N ILE A 71 16.44 2.93 -20.97
CA ILE A 71 17.27 3.85 -21.75
C ILE A 71 16.51 4.16 -23.04
N ALA A 72 16.19 5.44 -23.23
CA ALA A 72 15.61 5.94 -24.47
C ALA A 72 16.17 7.35 -24.74
N GLY A 73 16.90 7.49 -25.86
CA GLY A 73 17.75 8.66 -26.10
C GLY A 73 18.86 8.77 -25.05
N ASP A 74 19.08 9.98 -24.53
CA ASP A 74 20.18 10.28 -23.61
C ASP A 74 19.83 10.13 -22.12
N ARG A 75 18.63 9.63 -21.79
CA ARG A 75 18.15 9.50 -20.41
C ARG A 75 18.05 8.04 -19.99
N ASN A 76 18.64 7.74 -18.85
CA ASN A 76 18.57 6.44 -18.16
C ASN A 76 17.85 6.62 -16.82
N GLU A 77 16.81 5.84 -16.58
CA GLU A 77 16.02 5.87 -15.36
C GLU A 77 15.58 4.45 -14.96
N ILE A 78 15.30 4.24 -13.68
CA ILE A 78 14.72 2.97 -13.20
C ILE A 78 13.21 3.12 -13.23
N VAL A 79 12.54 2.23 -13.96
CA VAL A 79 11.09 2.22 -14.11
C VAL A 79 10.48 0.95 -13.53
N SER A 80 9.23 1.06 -13.09
CA SER A 80 8.38 -0.08 -12.75
C SER A 80 7.92 -0.80 -14.03
N LEU A 81 8.39 -2.03 -14.23
CA LEU A 81 8.14 -2.86 -15.40
C LEU A 81 7.25 -4.05 -15.02
N GLY A 82 6.14 -4.23 -15.72
CA GLY A 82 5.24 -5.38 -15.55
C GLY A 82 5.59 -6.52 -16.50
N LEU A 83 6.04 -7.65 -15.96
CA LEU A 83 6.03 -8.94 -16.67
C LEU A 83 4.61 -9.49 -16.63
N VAL A 84 3.96 -9.65 -17.78
CA VAL A 84 2.55 -10.04 -17.84
C VAL A 84 2.34 -11.28 -18.71
N ALA A 85 1.37 -12.11 -18.36
CA ALA A 85 0.95 -13.20 -19.24
C ALA A 85 0.35 -12.63 -20.54
N GLY A 86 0.47 -13.37 -21.65
CA GLY A 86 0.07 -12.89 -22.97
C GLY A 86 -1.40 -12.45 -23.09
N ASN A 87 -2.30 -12.97 -22.25
CA ASN A 87 -3.72 -12.60 -22.22
C ASN A 87 -4.06 -11.48 -21.20
N TYR A 88 -3.07 -10.81 -20.61
CA TYR A 88 -3.28 -9.86 -19.52
C TYR A 88 -4.20 -8.70 -19.89
N PHE A 89 -3.94 -8.01 -21.00
CA PHE A 89 -4.74 -6.85 -21.40
C PHE A 89 -6.18 -7.23 -21.75
N ASP A 90 -6.37 -8.41 -22.34
CA ASP A 90 -7.70 -8.96 -22.67
C ASP A 90 -8.50 -9.28 -21.40
N VAL A 91 -7.92 -10.02 -20.45
CA VAL A 91 -8.56 -10.32 -19.17
C VAL A 91 -8.85 -9.04 -18.38
N MET A 92 -7.96 -8.05 -18.42
CA MET A 92 -8.17 -6.74 -17.80
C MET A 92 -9.14 -5.85 -18.60
N GLY A 93 -9.54 -6.21 -19.82
CA GLY A 93 -10.40 -5.37 -20.65
C GLY A 93 -9.79 -4.00 -20.98
N VAL A 94 -8.45 -3.95 -21.12
CA VAL A 94 -7.70 -2.72 -21.39
C VAL A 94 -7.38 -2.66 -22.87
N ARG A 95 -7.92 -1.65 -23.56
CA ARG A 95 -7.68 -1.41 -24.98
C ARG A 95 -6.44 -0.53 -25.19
N PRO A 96 -5.70 -0.69 -26.30
CA PRO A 96 -4.61 0.22 -26.62
C PRO A 96 -5.17 1.62 -26.98
N HIS A 97 -4.48 2.66 -26.53
CA HIS A 97 -4.67 4.02 -27.04
C HIS A 97 -4.01 4.18 -28.42
N LEU A 98 -2.83 3.59 -28.61
CA LEU A 98 -2.08 3.56 -29.86
C LEU A 98 -1.46 2.17 -30.07
N GLY A 99 -1.35 1.74 -31.32
CA GLY A 99 -0.77 0.44 -31.69
C GLY A 99 -1.61 -0.73 -31.20
N ARG A 100 -0.96 -1.77 -30.67
CA ARG A 100 -1.59 -2.98 -30.12
C ARG A 100 -1.09 -3.30 -28.72
N THR A 101 -1.85 -4.10 -27.98
CA THR A 101 -1.40 -4.68 -26.70
C THR A 101 -0.63 -5.99 -26.91
N ILE A 102 -0.05 -6.49 -25.82
CA ILE A 102 0.50 -7.85 -25.76
C ILE A 102 -0.64 -8.85 -25.93
N THR A 103 -0.38 -9.90 -26.71
CA THR A 103 -1.30 -10.99 -27.00
C THR A 103 -0.69 -12.34 -26.60
N PRO A 104 -1.49 -13.42 -26.54
CA PRO A 104 -0.97 -14.76 -26.28
C PRO A 104 0.14 -15.21 -27.23
N ASP A 105 0.13 -14.72 -28.48
CA ASP A 105 1.15 -15.07 -29.48
C ASP A 105 2.54 -14.52 -29.10
N ASP A 106 2.59 -13.33 -28.49
CA ASP A 106 3.84 -12.70 -28.04
C ASP A 106 4.48 -13.43 -26.84
N ASP A 107 3.74 -14.33 -26.18
CA ASP A 107 4.13 -15.01 -24.93
C ASP A 107 4.32 -16.52 -25.10
N ARG A 108 4.27 -17.05 -26.34
CA ARG A 108 4.40 -18.49 -26.62
C ARG A 108 5.82 -19.02 -26.46
N GLN A 109 6.82 -18.25 -26.90
CA GLN A 109 8.20 -18.68 -26.94
C GLN A 109 9.05 -17.89 -25.94
N LEU A 110 9.81 -18.60 -25.12
CA LEU A 110 10.74 -17.99 -24.16
C LEU A 110 11.75 -17.10 -24.88
N ASN A 111 11.83 -15.83 -24.47
CA ASN A 111 12.62 -14.77 -25.12
C ASN A 111 12.30 -14.52 -26.62
N GLY A 112 11.17 -14.99 -27.14
CA GLY A 112 10.87 -14.95 -28.58
C GLY A 112 10.45 -13.57 -29.09
N HIS A 113 9.72 -12.79 -28.29
CA HIS A 113 9.14 -11.52 -28.71
C HIS A 113 9.51 -10.39 -27.73
N PRO A 114 10.64 -9.68 -27.95
CA PRO A 114 11.04 -8.54 -27.13
C PRO A 114 10.19 -7.31 -27.48
N VAL A 115 8.93 -7.32 -27.07
CA VAL A 115 7.94 -6.26 -27.30
C VAL A 115 7.56 -5.57 -25.99
N VAL A 116 7.19 -4.30 -26.07
CA VAL A 116 6.81 -3.50 -24.90
C VAL A 116 5.58 -2.63 -25.18
N VAL A 117 4.69 -2.56 -24.21
CA VAL A 117 3.55 -1.62 -24.18
C VAL A 117 3.83 -0.57 -23.12
N LEU A 118 3.67 0.71 -23.47
CA LEU A 118 3.92 1.83 -22.56
C LEU A 118 2.66 2.28 -21.84
N GLN A 119 2.80 2.79 -20.62
CA GLN A 119 1.73 3.48 -19.92
C GLN A 119 1.47 4.86 -20.54
N TYR A 120 0.21 5.27 -20.62
CA TYR A 120 -0.22 6.47 -21.33
C TYR A 120 0.48 7.76 -20.86
N ASP A 121 0.47 8.04 -19.55
CA ASP A 121 1.07 9.27 -19.03
C ASP A 121 2.59 9.24 -19.09
N PHE A 122 3.21 8.06 -18.94
CA PHE A 122 4.63 7.87 -19.15
C PHE A 122 5.01 8.17 -20.60
N TRP A 123 4.31 7.58 -21.58
CA TRP A 123 4.49 7.92 -23.00
C TRP A 123 4.31 9.43 -23.26
N ARG A 124 3.25 10.04 -22.72
CA ARG A 124 2.96 11.47 -22.91
C ARG A 124 4.05 12.38 -22.33
N THR A 125 4.57 12.07 -21.15
CA THR A 125 5.51 12.94 -20.42
C THR A 125 6.98 12.66 -20.74
N ARG A 126 7.32 11.40 -21.00
CA ARG A 126 8.71 10.96 -21.23
C ARG A 126 9.10 10.95 -22.70
N PHE A 127 8.13 10.78 -23.60
CA PHE A 127 8.32 10.68 -25.05
C PHE A 127 7.52 11.76 -25.80
N ASP A 128 7.08 12.82 -25.11
CA ASP A 128 6.39 13.98 -25.70
C ASP A 128 5.19 13.61 -26.58
N ALA A 129 4.47 12.55 -26.22
CA ALA A 129 3.31 12.03 -26.97
C ALA A 129 3.61 11.69 -28.45
N ARG A 130 4.84 11.26 -28.74
CA ARG A 130 5.27 10.85 -30.08
C ARG A 130 4.58 9.58 -30.57
N SER A 131 3.82 9.68 -31.65
CA SER A 131 3.13 8.55 -32.30
C SER A 131 4.07 7.67 -33.13
N ASP A 132 5.17 8.24 -33.64
CA ASP A 132 6.21 7.55 -34.41
C ASP A 132 7.07 6.60 -33.57
N LEU A 133 6.84 6.55 -32.26
CA LEU A 133 7.49 5.62 -31.34
C LEU A 133 7.05 4.16 -31.56
N ILE A 134 5.85 3.93 -32.12
CA ILE A 134 5.39 2.57 -32.41
C ILE A 134 6.29 1.94 -33.49
N GLY A 135 6.78 0.73 -33.22
CA GLY A 135 7.77 0.03 -34.04
C GLY A 135 9.22 0.41 -33.74
N GLN A 136 9.47 1.42 -32.90
CA GLN A 136 10.83 1.83 -32.54
C GLN A 136 11.36 1.02 -31.34
N PRO A 137 12.68 0.75 -31.29
CA PRO A 137 13.29 0.09 -30.16
C PRO A 137 13.53 1.07 -29.00
N ILE A 138 13.23 0.63 -27.78
CA ILE A 138 13.74 1.20 -26.53
C ILE A 138 14.63 0.18 -25.84
N ARG A 139 15.52 0.60 -24.94
CA ARG A 139 16.39 -0.32 -24.22
C ARG A 139 15.89 -0.56 -22.80
N LEU A 140 15.60 -1.81 -22.47
CA LEU A 140 15.29 -2.26 -21.10
C LEU A 140 16.43 -3.17 -20.61
N ASN A 141 17.05 -2.83 -19.48
CA ASN A 141 18.25 -3.48 -18.95
C ASN A 141 19.38 -3.60 -20.00
N GLY A 142 19.48 -2.61 -20.89
CA GLY A 142 20.45 -2.56 -21.98
C GLY A 142 20.06 -3.34 -23.25
N LEU A 143 18.94 -4.07 -23.24
CA LEU A 143 18.49 -4.90 -24.35
C LEU A 143 17.34 -4.26 -25.13
N PRO A 144 17.29 -4.40 -26.47
CA PRO A 144 16.29 -3.74 -27.29
C PRO A 144 14.91 -4.41 -27.13
N PHE A 145 13.88 -3.60 -26.90
CA PHE A 145 12.47 -3.96 -26.91
C PHE A 145 11.72 -3.05 -27.87
N THR A 146 10.91 -3.62 -28.75
CA THR A 146 10.13 -2.86 -29.74
C THR A 146 8.85 -2.37 -29.11
N VAL A 147 8.59 -1.06 -29.18
CA VAL A 147 7.35 -0.47 -28.68
C VAL A 147 6.21 -0.86 -29.63
N ILE A 148 5.25 -1.65 -29.16
CA ILE A 148 4.12 -2.12 -29.99
C ILE A 148 2.82 -1.35 -29.72
N GLY A 149 2.74 -0.62 -28.60
CA GLY A 149 1.56 0.15 -28.27
C GLY A 149 1.66 0.97 -27.00
N VAL A 150 0.61 1.74 -26.76
CA VAL A 150 0.38 2.54 -25.55
C VAL A 150 -0.95 2.10 -24.94
N ALA A 151 -0.96 1.78 -23.65
CA ALA A 151 -2.17 1.36 -22.94
C ALA A 151 -3.23 2.47 -22.85
N ALA A 152 -4.47 2.11 -22.48
CA ALA A 152 -5.56 3.06 -22.30
C ALA A 152 -5.20 4.20 -21.33
N ARG A 153 -5.77 5.39 -21.58
CA ARG A 153 -5.65 6.54 -20.68
C ARG A 153 -6.20 6.20 -19.29
N GLY A 154 -5.45 6.56 -18.26
CA GLY A 154 -5.82 6.32 -16.85
C GLY A 154 -5.54 4.89 -16.35
N TYR A 155 -5.14 3.96 -17.21
CA TYR A 155 -4.68 2.65 -16.78
C TYR A 155 -3.22 2.72 -16.30
N GLU A 156 -2.99 2.33 -15.05
CA GLU A 156 -1.69 2.40 -14.38
C GLU A 156 -1.16 1.01 -13.97
N GLY A 157 -1.86 -0.06 -14.38
CA GLY A 157 -1.60 -1.43 -13.94
C GLY A 157 -2.52 -1.85 -12.80
N THR A 158 -2.35 -3.08 -12.29
CA THR A 158 -3.20 -3.61 -11.22
C THR A 158 -2.69 -3.36 -9.82
N ASP A 159 -1.46 -2.83 -9.65
CA ASP A 159 -0.90 -2.47 -8.35
C ASP A 159 -1.27 -1.04 -7.97
N THR A 160 -2.37 -0.85 -7.24
CA THR A 160 -2.83 0.51 -6.90
C THR A 160 -1.85 1.22 -5.98
N GLY A 161 -1.47 2.45 -6.34
CA GLY A 161 -0.46 3.24 -5.65
C GLY A 161 0.92 3.17 -6.30
N LEU A 162 1.20 2.15 -7.12
CA LEU A 162 2.50 1.93 -7.77
C LEU A 162 2.31 1.78 -9.29
N PRO A 163 2.28 2.90 -10.04
CA PRO A 163 2.02 2.87 -11.46
C PRO A 163 3.09 2.08 -12.21
N THR A 164 2.66 1.07 -12.95
CA THR A 164 3.50 0.35 -13.91
C THR A 164 3.73 1.25 -15.13
N LYS A 165 4.99 1.43 -15.52
CA LYS A 165 5.38 2.36 -16.61
C LYS A 165 5.43 1.68 -17.97
N ALA A 166 5.71 0.40 -17.98
CA ALA A 166 5.76 -0.41 -19.19
C ALA A 166 5.43 -1.86 -18.87
N TRP A 167 4.92 -2.60 -19.86
CA TRP A 167 4.62 -4.03 -19.76
C TRP A 167 5.34 -4.81 -20.86
N VAL A 168 5.84 -5.99 -20.52
CA VAL A 168 6.51 -6.93 -21.43
C VAL A 168 5.97 -8.35 -21.19
N PRO A 169 6.03 -9.27 -22.18
CA PRO A 169 5.58 -10.65 -22.00
C PRO A 169 6.38 -11.35 -20.89
N VAL A 170 5.71 -12.19 -20.10
CA VAL A 170 6.36 -12.95 -19.02
C VAL A 170 7.38 -13.96 -19.56
N ALA A 171 7.22 -14.42 -20.81
CA ALA A 171 8.23 -15.16 -21.56
C ALA A 171 9.58 -14.42 -21.70
N MET A 172 9.63 -13.10 -21.48
CA MET A 172 10.86 -12.31 -21.46
C MET A 172 11.55 -12.28 -20.08
N ARG A 173 11.04 -13.00 -19.07
CA ARG A 173 11.64 -13.06 -17.72
C ARG A 173 13.15 -13.36 -17.74
N PRO A 174 13.69 -14.32 -18.51
CA PRO A 174 15.13 -14.57 -18.49
C PRO A 174 15.99 -13.36 -18.86
N THR A 175 15.41 -12.47 -19.68
CA THR A 175 16.06 -11.27 -20.19
C THR A 175 15.95 -10.11 -19.18
N ILE A 176 14.78 -9.97 -18.55
CA ILE A 176 14.53 -8.93 -17.55
C ILE A 176 15.19 -9.25 -16.21
N SER A 177 15.12 -10.51 -15.77
CA SER A 177 15.53 -11.00 -14.46
C SER A 177 16.54 -12.15 -14.60
N PRO A 178 17.78 -11.87 -15.04
CA PRO A 178 18.77 -12.91 -15.33
C PRO A 178 19.25 -13.66 -14.07
N SER A 179 19.01 -13.11 -12.87
CA SER A 179 19.35 -13.76 -11.60
C SER A 179 18.40 -14.91 -11.23
N ASP A 180 17.17 -14.92 -11.76
CA ASP A 180 16.22 -16.03 -11.61
C ASP A 180 15.38 -16.22 -12.89
N PRO A 181 15.97 -16.75 -13.97
CA PRO A 181 15.34 -16.77 -15.29
C PRO A 181 14.22 -17.82 -15.44
N ARG A 182 14.07 -18.72 -14.47
CA ARG A 182 13.24 -19.94 -14.59
C ARG A 182 11.76 -19.62 -14.44
N LEU A 183 10.96 -20.13 -15.39
CA LEU A 183 9.49 -20.13 -15.32
C LEU A 183 8.92 -21.47 -14.86
N ASP A 184 9.71 -22.53 -14.92
CA ASP A 184 9.33 -23.91 -14.67
C ASP A 184 9.54 -24.35 -13.20
N ASP A 185 10.12 -23.50 -12.36
CA ASP A 185 10.40 -23.83 -10.96
C ASP A 185 9.12 -23.76 -10.10
N GLU A 186 8.56 -24.93 -9.78
CA GLU A 186 7.40 -25.10 -8.88
C GLU A 186 7.65 -24.54 -7.47
N ARG A 187 8.91 -24.37 -7.07
CA ARG A 187 9.31 -23.92 -5.73
C ARG A 187 9.46 -22.42 -5.66
N SER A 188 9.29 -21.70 -6.77
CA SER A 188 9.43 -20.24 -6.84
C SER A 188 8.05 -19.59 -6.96
N SER A 189 7.52 -19.07 -5.86
CA SER A 189 6.25 -18.33 -5.84
C SER A 189 6.50 -16.84 -6.03
N TRP A 190 6.14 -16.33 -7.20
CA TRP A 190 6.44 -14.93 -7.56
C TRP A 190 5.39 -14.26 -8.45
N PHE A 191 4.52 -15.03 -9.09
CA PHE A 191 3.57 -14.52 -10.07
C PHE A 191 2.22 -14.24 -9.42
N TYR A 192 1.72 -13.01 -9.52
CA TYR A 192 0.41 -12.62 -9.00
C TYR A 192 -0.66 -12.99 -10.01
N LEU A 193 -1.69 -13.71 -9.57
CA LEU A 193 -2.74 -14.20 -10.47
C LEU A 193 -4.05 -13.45 -10.31
N PHE A 194 -4.65 -13.12 -11.44
CA PHE A 194 -5.94 -12.46 -11.55
C PHE A 194 -6.82 -13.22 -12.52
N ALA A 195 -8.11 -13.28 -12.23
CA ALA A 195 -9.09 -13.90 -13.11
C ALA A 195 -10.33 -13.03 -13.26
N ARG A 196 -11.03 -13.22 -14.36
CA ARG A 196 -12.36 -12.63 -14.58
C ARG A 196 -13.42 -13.72 -14.51
N VAL A 197 -14.34 -13.63 -13.57
CA VAL A 197 -15.46 -14.57 -13.41
C VAL A 197 -16.39 -14.47 -14.62
N LYS A 198 -16.84 -15.62 -15.14
CA LYS A 198 -17.81 -15.66 -16.25
C LYS A 198 -19.13 -15.02 -15.84
N PRO A 199 -19.85 -14.35 -16.77
CA PRO A 199 -21.21 -13.89 -16.52
C PRO A 199 -22.10 -15.06 -16.04
N GLY A 200 -22.86 -14.83 -14.97
CA GLY A 200 -23.76 -15.85 -14.40
C GLY A 200 -23.12 -16.85 -13.42
N VAL A 201 -21.79 -16.85 -13.27
CA VAL A 201 -21.10 -17.67 -12.26
C VAL A 201 -20.92 -16.86 -10.98
N THR A 202 -21.31 -17.42 -9.84
CA THR A 202 -21.09 -16.75 -8.54
C THR A 202 -19.65 -16.92 -8.06
N LEU A 203 -19.18 -16.01 -7.20
CA LEU A 203 -17.84 -16.13 -6.60
C LEU A 203 -17.68 -17.46 -5.85
N ASP A 204 -18.72 -17.92 -5.14
CA ASP A 204 -18.69 -19.18 -4.41
C ASP A 204 -18.58 -20.39 -5.32
N GLN A 205 -19.29 -20.39 -6.46
CA GLN A 205 -19.17 -21.43 -7.48
C GLN A 205 -17.76 -21.46 -8.09
N ALA A 206 -17.23 -20.28 -8.44
CA ALA A 206 -15.87 -20.15 -8.96
C ALA A 206 -14.83 -20.64 -7.95
N GLN A 207 -14.98 -20.28 -6.67
CA GLN A 207 -14.10 -20.72 -5.59
C GLN A 207 -14.18 -22.24 -5.37
N ALA A 208 -15.38 -22.83 -5.38
CA ALA A 208 -15.55 -24.26 -5.23
C ALA A 208 -14.88 -25.04 -6.38
N SER A 209 -15.07 -24.62 -7.62
CA SER A 209 -14.45 -25.23 -8.81
C SER A 209 -12.93 -25.14 -8.77
N MET A 210 -12.38 -23.95 -8.57
CA MET A 210 -10.91 -23.75 -8.57
C MET A 210 -10.23 -24.41 -7.39
N ARG A 211 -10.90 -24.57 -6.25
CA ARG A 211 -10.36 -25.32 -5.11
C ARG A 211 -10.15 -26.80 -5.45
N VAL A 212 -10.98 -27.40 -6.31
CA VAL A 212 -10.78 -28.79 -6.78
C VAL A 212 -9.52 -28.87 -7.65
N VAL A 213 -9.38 -27.98 -8.63
CA VAL A 213 -8.20 -27.93 -9.51
C VAL A 213 -6.93 -27.68 -8.69
N TYR A 214 -6.97 -26.74 -7.75
CA TYR A 214 -5.84 -26.45 -6.87
C TYR A 214 -5.47 -27.65 -5.98
N ARG A 215 -6.46 -28.36 -5.42
CA ARG A 215 -6.23 -29.59 -4.63
C ARG A 215 -5.59 -30.70 -5.46
N GLN A 216 -6.05 -30.90 -6.69
CA GLN A 216 -5.46 -31.86 -7.61
C GLN A 216 -3.99 -31.52 -7.86
N ARG A 217 -3.70 -30.25 -8.15
CA ARG A 217 -2.34 -29.77 -8.36
C ARG A 217 -1.45 -29.96 -7.12
N GLN A 218 -1.97 -29.69 -5.92
CA GLN A 218 -1.25 -29.98 -4.67
C GLN A 218 -0.89 -31.46 -4.56
N ASN A 219 -1.80 -32.37 -4.90
CA ASN A 219 -1.56 -33.82 -4.88
C ASN A 219 -0.48 -34.25 -5.87
N GLU A 220 -0.36 -33.58 -7.02
CA GLU A 220 0.72 -33.83 -7.97
C GLU A 220 2.08 -33.37 -7.43
N GLU A 221 2.14 -32.19 -6.81
CA GLU A 221 3.38 -31.66 -6.19
C GLU A 221 3.87 -32.50 -5.01
N LEU A 222 2.96 -33.25 -4.36
CA LEU A 222 3.26 -34.14 -3.24
C LEU A 222 4.17 -35.32 -3.60
N ASN A 223 4.32 -35.63 -4.89
CA ASN A 223 5.24 -36.67 -5.40
C ASN A 223 6.72 -36.24 -5.37
N ASN A 224 7.00 -35.01 -4.92
CA ASN A 224 8.36 -34.50 -4.79
C ASN A 224 9.10 -35.12 -3.59
N ASP A 225 10.36 -35.54 -3.79
CA ASP A 225 11.25 -36.15 -2.79
C ASP A 225 11.41 -35.29 -1.51
N LEU A 226 11.19 -33.99 -1.60
CA LEU A 226 11.23 -33.08 -0.46
C LEU A 226 10.20 -33.39 0.62
N PHE A 227 9.00 -33.80 0.22
CA PHE A 227 7.93 -34.10 1.17
C PHE A 227 8.17 -35.42 1.91
N THR A 228 8.95 -36.32 1.31
CA THR A 228 9.50 -37.51 1.97
C THR A 228 10.55 -37.12 3.00
N ARG A 229 11.45 -36.17 2.67
CA ARG A 229 12.52 -35.72 3.57
C ARG A 229 12.04 -34.83 4.72
N PHE A 230 10.96 -34.06 4.53
CA PHE A 230 10.44 -33.10 5.51
C PHE A 230 8.93 -33.23 5.73
N PRO A 231 8.47 -34.19 6.56
CA PRO A 231 7.04 -34.43 6.80
C PRO A 231 6.27 -33.21 7.34
N VAL A 232 6.92 -32.36 8.14
CA VAL A 232 6.31 -31.11 8.66
C VAL A 232 5.94 -30.14 7.53
N LEU A 233 6.73 -30.09 6.46
CA LEU A 233 6.42 -29.27 5.29
C LEU A 233 5.22 -29.82 4.54
N LYS A 234 5.11 -31.15 4.44
CA LYS A 234 3.95 -31.83 3.85
C LYS A 234 2.65 -31.47 4.57
N GLU A 235 2.63 -31.53 5.90
CA GLU A 235 1.46 -31.12 6.67
C GLU A 235 1.09 -29.65 6.46
N ARG A 236 2.07 -28.74 6.50
CA ARG A 236 1.83 -27.30 6.27
C ARG A 236 1.29 -27.02 4.88
N PHE A 237 1.83 -27.71 3.87
CA PHE A 237 1.40 -27.61 2.48
C PHE A 237 -0.05 -28.10 2.30
N LEU A 238 -0.40 -29.24 2.90
CA LEU A 238 -1.76 -29.79 2.85
C LEU A 238 -2.81 -28.94 3.58
N ARG A 239 -2.39 -28.17 4.59
CA ARG A 239 -3.25 -27.22 5.33
C ARG A 239 -3.49 -25.91 4.58
N GLN A 240 -2.87 -25.71 3.42
CA GLN A 240 -3.10 -24.50 2.64
C GLN A 240 -4.56 -24.37 2.23
N THR A 241 -5.06 -23.14 2.27
CA THR A 241 -6.41 -22.81 1.83
C THR A 241 -6.35 -21.88 0.64
N PHE A 242 -7.00 -22.30 -0.45
CA PHE A 242 -7.17 -21.50 -1.65
C PHE A 242 -8.46 -20.68 -1.56
N LEU A 243 -8.36 -19.39 -1.85
CA LEU A 243 -9.44 -18.42 -1.78
C LEU A 243 -9.42 -17.52 -3.02
N LEU A 244 -10.61 -17.08 -3.44
CA LEU A 244 -10.78 -16.02 -4.41
C LEU A 244 -11.22 -14.76 -3.69
N GLU A 245 -10.49 -13.67 -3.89
CA GLU A 245 -10.81 -12.38 -3.29
C GLU A 245 -11.24 -11.39 -4.38
N PRO A 246 -12.23 -10.52 -4.11
CA PRO A 246 -12.57 -9.46 -5.04
C PRO A 246 -11.36 -8.56 -5.35
N ALA A 247 -11.06 -8.39 -6.64
CA ALA A 247 -9.92 -7.60 -7.13
C ALA A 247 -10.35 -6.35 -7.89
N GLU A 248 -11.58 -5.89 -7.66
CA GLU A 248 -12.17 -4.71 -8.33
C GLU A 248 -11.39 -3.41 -8.07
N LYS A 249 -10.59 -3.39 -7.00
CA LYS A 249 -9.71 -2.29 -6.60
C LYS A 249 -8.24 -2.60 -6.89
N GLY A 250 -7.92 -3.69 -7.58
CA GLY A 250 -6.56 -4.14 -7.86
C GLY A 250 -5.84 -4.77 -6.67
N ALA A 251 -4.68 -5.35 -6.94
CA ALA A 251 -3.77 -5.82 -5.91
C ALA A 251 -3.04 -4.63 -5.31
N SER A 252 -2.77 -4.65 -4.00
CA SER A 252 -1.90 -3.63 -3.44
C SER A 252 -1.33 -4.07 -2.11
N GLY A 253 -0.02 -4.32 -2.09
CA GLY A 253 0.74 -4.40 -0.84
C GLY A 253 0.66 -3.08 -0.06
N LEU A 254 0.57 -1.94 -0.75
CA LEU A 254 0.34 -0.64 -0.12
C LEU A 254 -1.01 -0.58 0.59
N ARG A 255 -2.08 -1.12 -0.01
CA ARG A 255 -3.40 -1.21 0.65
C ARG A 255 -3.30 -2.05 1.91
N SER A 256 -2.73 -3.25 1.86
CA SER A 256 -2.66 -4.11 3.05
C SER A 256 -1.82 -3.49 4.18
N ILE A 257 -0.81 -2.69 3.84
CA ILE A 257 0.02 -1.96 4.81
C ILE A 257 -0.70 -0.71 5.34
N LEU A 258 -1.37 0.06 4.48
CA LEU A 258 -1.94 1.37 4.81
C LEU A 258 -3.40 1.34 5.23
N GLU A 259 -4.14 0.25 4.99
CA GLU A 259 -5.56 0.14 5.32
C GLU A 259 -5.82 0.41 6.81
N ARG A 260 -5.14 -0.32 7.70
CA ARG A 260 -5.32 -0.13 9.15
C ARG A 260 -4.91 1.27 9.61
N PRO A 261 -3.72 1.80 9.26
CA PRO A 261 -3.35 3.17 9.58
C PRO A 261 -4.34 4.22 9.05
N LEU A 262 -4.82 4.08 7.81
CA LEU A 262 -5.77 5.02 7.20
C LEU A 262 -7.14 4.99 7.89
N ILE A 263 -7.62 3.82 8.30
CA ILE A 263 -8.87 3.67 9.07
C ILE A 263 -8.73 4.37 10.43
N VAL A 264 -7.63 4.11 11.16
CA VAL A 264 -7.36 4.77 12.45
C VAL A 264 -7.27 6.29 12.29
N LEU A 265 -6.59 6.76 11.24
CA LEU A 265 -6.46 8.19 10.95
C LEU A 265 -7.81 8.83 10.59
N HIS A 266 -8.71 8.09 9.94
CA HIS A 266 -10.08 8.55 9.67
C HIS A 266 -10.86 8.77 10.97
N TRP A 267 -10.81 7.81 11.89
CA TRP A 267 -11.44 7.94 13.22
C TRP A 267 -10.85 9.10 14.02
N LEU A 268 -9.53 9.27 13.97
CA LEU A 268 -8.83 10.36 14.63
C LEU A 268 -9.32 11.73 14.13
N VAL A 269 -9.39 11.91 12.81
CA VAL A 269 -9.87 13.17 12.22
C VAL A 269 -11.36 13.37 12.47
N GLY A 270 -12.17 12.31 12.49
CA GLY A 270 -13.56 12.37 12.93
C GLY A 270 -13.70 12.91 14.36
N ALA A 271 -12.88 12.42 15.29
CA ALA A 271 -12.89 12.91 16.67
C ALA A 271 -12.48 14.39 16.77
N VAL A 272 -11.44 14.81 16.04
CA VAL A 272 -11.01 16.22 15.97
C VAL A 272 -12.11 17.10 15.39
N LEU A 273 -12.80 16.64 14.34
CA LEU A 273 -13.93 17.36 13.75
C LEU A 273 -15.07 17.52 14.77
N LEU A 274 -15.40 16.48 15.55
CA LEU A 274 -16.43 16.55 16.59
C LEU A 274 -16.08 17.54 17.69
N ILE A 275 -14.80 17.60 18.11
CA ILE A 275 -14.33 18.60 19.09
C ILE A 275 -14.50 20.02 18.52
N ALA A 276 -14.07 20.24 17.27
CA ALA A 276 -14.20 21.54 16.61
C ALA A 276 -15.68 21.95 16.46
N CYS A 277 -16.56 21.03 16.07
CA CYS A 277 -17.98 21.30 15.95
C CYS A 277 -18.63 21.58 17.31
N SER A 278 -18.22 20.90 18.38
CA SER A 278 -18.70 21.16 19.74
C SER A 278 -18.30 22.56 20.21
N ASN A 279 -17.09 23.02 19.89
CA ASN A 279 -16.64 24.38 20.16
C ASN A 279 -17.51 25.42 19.43
N VAL A 280 -17.76 25.19 18.14
CA VAL A 280 -18.61 26.08 17.33
C VAL A 280 -20.04 26.12 17.88
N ALA A 281 -20.62 24.98 18.23
CA ALA A 281 -21.95 24.92 18.86
C ALA A 281 -21.99 25.68 20.19
N GLY A 282 -20.96 25.52 21.04
CA GLY A 282 -20.83 26.26 22.29
C GLY A 282 -20.76 27.78 22.09
N LEU A 283 -20.02 28.23 21.06
CA LEU A 283 -19.93 29.65 20.71
C LEU A 283 -21.26 30.19 20.15
N LEU A 284 -21.95 29.41 19.30
CA LEU A 284 -23.26 29.78 18.75
C LEU A 284 -24.33 29.87 19.85
N LEU A 285 -24.31 28.97 20.83
CA LEU A 285 -25.16 29.04 22.01
C LEU A 285 -24.88 30.31 22.83
N ALA A 286 -23.61 30.63 23.09
CA ALA A 286 -23.24 31.84 23.83
C ALA A 286 -23.63 33.13 23.10
N ARG A 287 -23.47 33.18 21.77
CA ARG A 287 -23.94 34.30 20.94
C ARG A 287 -25.47 34.40 20.91
N GLY A 288 -26.15 33.27 20.95
CA GLY A 288 -27.60 33.18 21.04
C GLY A 288 -28.16 33.80 22.31
N GLU A 289 -27.53 33.53 23.46
CA GLU A 289 -27.85 34.15 24.74
C GLU A 289 -27.70 35.68 24.69
N ALA A 290 -26.60 36.18 24.12
CA ALA A 290 -26.40 37.63 23.94
C ALA A 290 -27.46 38.28 23.03
N ARG A 291 -28.04 37.53 22.09
CA ARG A 291 -29.10 37.99 21.16
C ARG A 291 -30.52 37.69 21.65
N GLN A 292 -30.71 37.15 22.85
CA GLN A 292 -32.04 36.82 23.37
C GLN A 292 -32.98 38.03 23.45
N ARG A 293 -32.48 39.19 23.90
CA ARG A 293 -33.30 40.42 23.98
C ARG A 293 -33.83 40.84 22.61
N GLU A 294 -32.99 40.78 21.58
CA GLU A 294 -33.39 41.11 20.21
C GLU A 294 -34.43 40.12 19.67
N MET A 295 -34.26 38.82 19.93
CA MET A 295 -35.22 37.79 19.52
C MET A 295 -36.55 37.91 20.25
N ALA A 296 -36.53 38.23 21.54
CA ALA A 296 -37.74 38.48 22.34
C ALA A 296 -38.53 39.68 21.80
N ILE A 297 -37.84 40.78 21.45
CA ILE A 297 -38.47 41.95 20.82
C ILE A 297 -39.09 41.55 19.47
N ARG A 298 -38.35 40.84 18.61
CA ARG A 298 -38.85 40.37 17.29
C ARG A 298 -40.07 39.44 17.40
N CYS A 299 -40.09 38.56 18.40
CA CYS A 299 -41.25 37.74 18.74
C CYS A 299 -42.46 38.60 19.14
N ALA A 300 -42.25 39.65 19.95
CA ALA A 300 -43.31 40.54 20.40
C ALA A 300 -43.95 41.34 19.24
N ILE A 301 -43.18 41.63 18.18
CA ILE A 301 -43.69 42.24 16.93
C ILE A 301 -44.27 41.20 15.93
N GLY A 302 -44.40 39.93 16.32
CA GLY A 302 -45.08 38.89 15.53
C GLY A 302 -44.19 38.08 14.59
N ALA A 303 -42.86 38.10 14.75
CA ALA A 303 -41.98 37.26 13.93
C ALA A 303 -42.18 35.76 14.26
N GLY A 304 -42.61 34.97 13.25
CA GLY A 304 -42.78 33.53 13.41
C GLY A 304 -41.47 32.77 13.64
N ARG A 305 -41.54 31.66 14.41
CA ARG A 305 -40.40 30.78 14.77
C ARG A 305 -39.55 30.33 13.58
N GLY A 306 -40.19 30.01 12.44
CA GLY A 306 -39.48 29.62 11.22
C GLY A 306 -38.61 30.72 10.61
N ARG A 307 -38.99 32.00 10.76
CA ARG A 307 -38.20 33.14 10.25
C ARG A 307 -36.91 33.32 11.04
N MET A 308 -36.96 33.12 12.37
CA MET A 308 -35.79 33.15 13.25
C MET A 308 -34.85 31.98 12.99
N ILE A 309 -35.39 30.76 12.86
CA ILE A 309 -34.59 29.57 12.53
C ILE A 309 -33.90 29.74 11.17
N ARG A 310 -34.61 30.24 10.15
CA ARG A 310 -34.05 30.48 8.81
C ARG A 310 -32.90 31.49 8.84
N GLN A 311 -33.01 32.55 9.63
CA GLN A 311 -31.93 33.52 9.76
C GLN A 311 -30.67 32.89 10.39
N LEU A 312 -30.82 32.22 11.54
CA LEU A 312 -29.69 31.56 12.21
C LEU A 312 -29.04 30.49 11.34
N LEU A 313 -29.84 29.74 10.57
CA LEU A 313 -29.35 28.78 9.59
C LEU A 313 -28.59 29.47 8.46
N SER A 314 -29.08 30.60 7.94
CA SER A 314 -28.38 31.33 6.87
C SER A 314 -27.03 31.91 7.34
N GLU A 315 -26.95 32.43 8.57
CA GLU A 315 -25.69 32.89 9.17
C GLU A 315 -24.71 31.71 9.36
N SER A 316 -25.20 30.58 9.85
CA SER A 316 -24.39 29.37 10.05
C SER A 316 -23.92 28.78 8.71
N LEU A 317 -24.78 28.77 7.70
CA LEU A 317 -24.47 28.26 6.36
C LEU A 317 -23.42 29.12 5.67
N LEU A 318 -23.49 30.45 5.78
CA LEU A 318 -22.48 31.36 5.23
C LEU A 318 -21.11 31.13 5.87
N LEU A 319 -21.06 31.00 7.21
CA LEU A 319 -19.83 30.68 7.92
C LEU A 319 -19.28 29.30 7.53
N ALA A 320 -20.15 28.31 7.42
CA ALA A 320 -19.77 26.96 7.02
C ALA A 320 -19.27 26.90 5.57
N ALA A 321 -19.90 27.62 4.65
CA ALA A 321 -19.46 27.72 3.26
C ALA A 321 -18.07 28.37 3.16
N GLY A 322 -17.85 29.48 3.87
CA GLY A 322 -16.54 30.13 3.94
C GLY A 322 -15.47 29.23 4.56
N GLY A 323 -15.78 28.58 5.68
CA GLY A 323 -14.88 27.64 6.35
C GLY A 323 -14.56 26.40 5.51
N GLY A 324 -15.57 25.85 4.81
CA GLY A 324 -15.42 24.73 3.90
C GLY A 324 -14.55 25.08 2.68
N ALA A 325 -14.78 26.25 2.07
CA ALA A 325 -13.96 26.74 0.96
C ALA A 325 -12.50 26.98 1.38
N ALA A 326 -12.28 27.66 2.50
CA ALA A 326 -10.94 27.87 3.05
C ALA A 326 -10.26 26.53 3.41
N GLY A 327 -10.99 25.61 4.03
CA GLY A 327 -10.50 24.27 4.37
C GLY A 327 -10.10 23.44 3.16
N LEU A 328 -10.87 23.51 2.07
CA LEU A 328 -10.53 22.87 0.80
C LEU A 328 -9.26 23.46 0.18
N LEU A 329 -9.14 24.80 0.15
CA LEU A 329 -7.96 25.49 -0.38
C LEU A 329 -6.71 25.13 0.42
N ILE A 330 -6.77 25.20 1.75
CA ILE A 330 -5.66 24.84 2.64
C ILE A 330 -5.31 23.35 2.51
N GLY A 331 -6.31 22.48 2.45
CA GLY A 331 -6.09 21.03 2.27
C GLY A 331 -5.39 20.72 0.94
N TRP A 332 -5.78 21.42 -0.13
CA TRP A 332 -5.20 21.25 -1.46
C TRP A 332 -3.76 21.78 -1.57
N THR A 333 -3.45 22.92 -0.95
CA THR A 333 -2.07 23.42 -0.92
C THR A 333 -1.18 22.53 -0.06
N LEU A 334 -1.67 22.09 1.10
CA LEU A 334 -0.91 21.26 2.02
C LEU A 334 -0.58 19.88 1.45
N ILE A 335 -1.50 19.24 0.72
CA ILE A 335 -1.22 17.94 0.10
C ILE A 335 -0.16 18.05 -1.01
N ARG A 336 -0.19 19.13 -1.81
CA ARG A 336 0.84 19.39 -2.82
C ARG A 336 2.21 19.61 -2.19
N PHE A 337 2.24 20.40 -1.12
CA PHE A 337 3.46 20.63 -0.36
C PHE A 337 4.01 19.33 0.25
N LEU A 338 3.14 18.50 0.84
CA LEU A 338 3.54 17.22 1.44
C LEU A 338 4.09 16.26 0.38
N ILE A 339 3.47 16.17 -0.80
CA ILE A 339 3.98 15.35 -1.91
C ILE A 339 5.34 15.85 -2.38
N SER A 340 5.57 17.16 -2.44
CA SER A 340 6.88 17.72 -2.84
C SER A 340 8.02 17.44 -1.86
N MET A 341 7.70 17.12 -0.61
CA MET A 341 8.69 16.79 0.43
C MET A 341 9.04 15.29 0.46
N LEU A 342 8.34 14.43 -0.29
CA LEU A 342 8.69 13.02 -0.37
C LEU A 342 9.96 12.85 -1.24
N PRO A 343 11.02 12.21 -0.73
CA PRO A 343 12.25 11.94 -1.50
C PRO A 343 12.10 10.79 -2.51
N VAL A 344 10.89 10.63 -3.06
CA VAL A 344 10.53 9.57 -4.00
C VAL A 344 10.00 10.26 -5.25
N ASP A 345 10.45 9.85 -6.44
CA ASP A 345 9.99 10.45 -7.70
C ASP A 345 8.46 10.48 -7.74
N PRO A 346 7.82 11.65 -7.95
CA PRO A 346 6.35 11.76 -7.98
C PRO A 346 5.69 10.84 -9.02
N SER A 347 6.45 10.37 -10.01
CA SER A 347 6.00 9.44 -11.03
C SER A 347 5.87 8.00 -10.52
N SER A 348 6.50 7.61 -9.40
CA SER A 348 6.45 6.25 -8.87
C SER A 348 5.31 6.00 -7.89
N LEU A 349 4.55 7.03 -7.51
CA LEU A 349 3.36 6.93 -6.68
C LEU A 349 2.19 7.56 -7.43
N SER A 350 1.11 6.82 -7.64
CA SER A 350 -0.10 7.33 -8.30
C SER A 350 -0.97 8.15 -7.34
N LEU A 351 -0.36 9.11 -6.64
CA LEU A 351 -1.05 9.99 -5.71
C LEU A 351 -1.36 11.31 -6.42
N SER A 352 -2.61 11.49 -6.80
CA SER A 352 -3.03 12.74 -7.44
C SER A 352 -3.50 13.75 -6.40
N ALA A 353 -2.95 14.97 -6.45
CA ALA A 353 -3.47 16.11 -5.71
C ALA A 353 -4.66 16.80 -6.43
N THR A 354 -5.17 16.23 -7.53
CA THR A 354 -6.30 16.82 -8.27
C THR A 354 -7.59 16.71 -7.45
N PRO A 355 -8.38 17.79 -7.33
CA PRO A 355 -9.70 17.73 -6.72
C PRO A 355 -10.58 16.74 -7.49
N ASP A 356 -10.92 15.61 -6.88
CA ASP A 356 -11.88 14.64 -7.41
C ASP A 356 -13.29 15.06 -6.98
N PRO A 357 -14.32 14.99 -7.85
CA PRO A 357 -15.71 15.25 -7.47
C PRO A 357 -16.17 14.47 -6.24
N ARG A 358 -15.64 13.26 -5.98
CA ARG A 358 -15.92 12.49 -4.77
C ARG A 358 -15.43 13.17 -3.50
N ILE A 359 -14.24 13.77 -3.56
CA ILE A 359 -13.65 14.51 -2.43
C ILE A 359 -14.48 15.77 -2.18
N LEU A 360 -14.84 16.50 -3.24
CA LEU A 360 -15.68 17.69 -3.15
C LEU A 360 -17.06 17.36 -2.56
N LEU A 361 -17.71 16.30 -3.05
CA LEU A 361 -19.01 15.85 -2.55
C LEU A 361 -18.93 15.39 -1.10
N PHE A 362 -17.89 14.64 -0.73
CA PHE A 362 -17.65 14.23 0.65
C PHE A 362 -17.48 15.44 1.57
N THR A 363 -16.62 16.39 1.19
CA THR A 363 -16.42 17.61 1.97
C THR A 363 -17.71 18.41 2.07
N LEU A 364 -18.45 18.58 0.98
CA LEU A 364 -19.75 19.26 0.99
C LEU A 364 -20.74 18.57 1.93
N ALA A 365 -20.86 17.24 1.84
CA ALA A 365 -21.76 16.45 2.68
C ALA A 365 -21.41 16.55 4.16
N VAL A 366 -20.12 16.43 4.51
CA VAL A 366 -19.65 16.59 5.89
C VAL A 366 -19.91 18.00 6.39
N THR A 367 -19.63 19.04 5.60
CA THR A 367 -19.85 20.44 5.98
C THR A 367 -21.34 20.74 6.16
N ALA A 368 -22.19 20.23 5.27
CA ALA A 368 -23.64 20.36 5.39
C ALA A 368 -24.18 19.64 6.62
N LEU A 369 -23.73 18.40 6.87
CA LEU A 369 -24.13 17.60 8.02
C LEU A 369 -23.71 18.26 9.34
N THR A 370 -22.47 18.74 9.45
CA THR A 370 -22.01 19.42 10.68
C THR A 370 -22.76 20.74 10.90
N THR A 371 -23.00 21.52 9.85
CA THR A 371 -23.78 22.75 9.94
C THR A 371 -25.22 22.49 10.37
N LEU A 372 -25.84 21.43 9.83
CA LEU A 372 -27.20 21.03 10.20
C LEU A 372 -27.24 20.57 11.67
N VAL A 373 -26.39 19.63 12.07
CA VAL A 373 -26.43 19.05 13.41
C VAL A 373 -26.05 20.09 14.49
N PHE A 374 -24.98 20.85 14.28
CA PHE A 374 -24.45 21.76 15.30
C PHE A 374 -24.96 23.20 15.19
N GLY A 375 -25.52 23.59 14.04
CA GLY A 375 -26.15 24.90 13.82
C GLY A 375 -27.66 24.90 14.06
N LEU A 376 -28.38 23.81 13.70
CA LEU A 376 -29.83 23.71 13.93
C LEU A 376 -30.15 23.46 15.41
N LEU A 377 -29.33 22.68 16.11
CA LEU A 377 -29.60 22.29 17.49
C LEU A 377 -29.68 23.50 18.45
N PRO A 378 -28.76 24.49 18.41
CA PRO A 378 -28.91 25.74 19.15
C PRO A 378 -30.12 26.57 18.70
N ALA A 379 -30.37 26.65 17.39
CA ALA A 379 -31.45 27.47 16.82
C ALA A 379 -32.84 26.96 17.22
N TRP A 380 -33.04 25.64 17.22
CA TRP A 380 -34.28 25.02 17.66
C TRP A 380 -34.52 25.26 19.15
N GLN A 381 -33.49 25.10 19.98
CA GLN A 381 -33.60 25.35 21.42
C GLN A 381 -33.95 26.80 21.73
N MET A 382 -33.33 27.78 21.06
CA MET A 382 -33.66 29.19 21.23
C MET A 382 -35.09 29.52 20.80
N SER A 383 -35.60 28.86 19.75
CA SER A 383 -36.97 29.08 19.29
C SER A 383 -38.03 28.60 20.28
N GLY A 384 -37.71 27.67 21.19
CA GLY A 384 -38.64 27.12 22.17
C GLY A 384 -38.93 28.02 23.38
N VAL A 385 -38.15 29.09 23.58
CA VAL A 385 -38.26 29.94 24.77
C VAL A 385 -39.46 30.88 24.65
N GLU A 386 -40.38 30.80 25.61
CA GLU A 386 -41.59 31.61 25.67
C GLU A 386 -41.25 33.02 26.22
N PRO A 387 -41.60 34.12 25.52
CA PRO A 387 -41.20 35.48 25.90
C PRO A 387 -41.64 35.89 27.32
N ALA A 388 -42.78 35.36 27.78
CA ALA A 388 -43.34 35.63 29.10
C ALA A 388 -42.53 35.00 30.25
N ALA A 389 -41.75 33.95 29.98
CA ALA A 389 -40.86 33.33 30.96
C ALA A 389 -39.55 34.11 31.11
N THR A 390 -39.05 34.73 30.04
CA THR A 390 -37.79 35.50 30.06
C THR A 390 -37.88 36.83 30.78
N MET A 391 -39.05 37.49 30.80
CA MET A 391 -39.24 38.74 31.57
C MET A 391 -39.45 38.51 33.08
N ARG A 392 -39.86 37.31 33.50
CA ARG A 392 -39.94 36.93 34.93
C ARG A 392 -38.64 36.34 35.48
N ALA A 393 -37.67 36.01 34.61
CA ALA A 393 -36.45 35.29 34.96
C ALA A 393 -35.30 36.15 35.50
N GLU A 394 -35.50 37.45 35.74
CA GLU A 394 -34.55 38.24 36.57
C GLU A 394 -34.42 37.69 38.00
N SER A 395 -35.33 36.80 38.42
CA SER A 395 -35.32 36.17 39.74
C SER A 395 -35.32 34.65 39.67
N GLY A 396 -34.29 34.07 39.04
CA GLY A 396 -33.84 32.70 39.30
C GLY A 396 -34.67 31.55 38.71
N SER A 397 -33.96 30.53 38.22
CA SER A 397 -34.44 29.15 38.14
C SER A 397 -35.45 28.76 37.02
N ILE A 398 -35.12 29.00 35.74
CA ILE A 398 -35.64 28.16 34.62
C ILE A 398 -34.52 27.68 33.65
N ALA A 399 -33.24 27.75 34.06
CA ALA A 399 -32.09 27.39 33.22
C ALA A 399 -31.75 25.88 33.16
N GLY A 400 -32.65 24.98 33.57
CA GLY A 400 -32.32 23.56 33.78
C GLY A 400 -31.96 22.76 32.51
N GLY A 401 -32.62 23.02 31.38
CA GLY A 401 -32.43 22.27 30.13
C GLY A 401 -31.18 22.70 29.33
N HIS A 402 -31.01 24.01 29.14
CA HIS A 402 -29.88 24.58 28.38
C HIS A 402 -28.53 24.33 29.06
N VAL A 403 -28.48 24.38 30.40
CA VAL A 403 -27.26 24.08 31.17
C VAL A 403 -26.90 22.60 31.09
N ARG A 404 -27.87 21.68 31.00
CA ARG A 404 -27.61 20.23 30.96
C ARG A 404 -26.96 19.80 29.65
N LEU A 405 -27.46 20.27 28.51
CA LEU A 405 -26.87 19.98 27.19
C LEU A 405 -25.49 20.63 27.02
N ARG A 406 -25.32 21.89 27.45
CA ARG A 406 -24.00 22.53 27.46
C ARG A 406 -23.00 21.77 28.33
N LYS A 407 -23.41 21.29 29.52
CA LYS A 407 -22.58 20.42 30.37
C LYS A 407 -22.23 19.11 29.68
N VAL A 408 -23.15 18.49 28.94
CA VAL A 408 -22.88 17.28 28.15
C VAL A 408 -21.88 17.55 27.02
N PHE A 409 -22.04 18.64 26.25
CA PHE A 409 -21.08 19.01 25.20
C PHE A 409 -19.69 19.30 25.75
N VAL A 410 -19.59 20.04 26.86
CA VAL A 410 -18.32 20.32 27.51
C VAL A 410 -17.69 19.04 28.06
N ALA A 411 -18.47 18.16 28.71
CA ALA A 411 -17.97 16.88 29.19
C ALA A 411 -17.49 15.97 28.05
N LEU A 412 -18.25 15.88 26.96
CA LEU A 412 -17.88 15.13 25.76
C LEU A 412 -16.61 15.69 25.12
N GLN A 413 -16.50 17.01 25.00
CA GLN A 413 -15.33 17.69 24.46
C GLN A 413 -14.08 17.43 25.32
N VAL A 414 -14.18 17.61 26.64
CA VAL A 414 -13.07 17.37 27.56
C VAL A 414 -12.67 15.90 27.51
N GLY A 415 -13.63 14.97 27.53
CA GLY A 415 -13.39 13.54 27.39
C GLY A 415 -12.67 13.17 26.09
N LEU A 416 -13.14 13.67 24.95
CA LEU A 416 -12.51 13.45 23.64
C LEU A 416 -11.11 14.07 23.57
N SER A 417 -10.92 15.26 24.14
CA SER A 417 -9.62 15.95 24.15
C SER A 417 -8.60 15.20 25.00
N VAL A 418 -9.00 14.73 26.19
CA VAL A 418 -8.15 13.90 27.05
C VAL A 418 -7.82 12.57 26.35
N MET A 419 -8.79 11.93 25.71
CA MET A 419 -8.56 10.69 24.95
C MET A 419 -7.57 10.89 23.81
N LEU A 420 -7.68 11.98 23.04
CA LEU A 420 -6.73 12.32 21.97
C LEU A 420 -5.33 12.64 22.52
N LEU A 421 -5.23 13.38 23.61
CA LEU A 421 -3.96 13.70 24.26
C LEU A 421 -3.26 12.45 24.79
N LEU A 422 -3.99 11.55 25.44
CA LEU A 422 -3.45 10.27 25.89
C LEU A 422 -2.99 9.41 24.71
N GLY A 423 -3.79 9.33 23.65
CA GLY A 423 -3.45 8.60 22.42
C GLY A 423 -2.20 9.17 21.74
N ALA A 424 -2.10 10.50 21.62
CA ALA A 424 -0.94 11.18 21.06
C ALA A 424 0.32 10.98 21.94
N GLY A 425 0.18 11.08 23.26
CA GLY A 425 1.27 10.83 24.21
C GLY A 425 1.79 9.40 24.14
N LEU A 426 0.89 8.41 24.08
CA LEU A 426 1.25 7.01 23.84
C LEU A 426 1.92 6.82 22.49
N PHE A 427 1.43 7.45 21.43
CA PHE A 427 2.03 7.37 20.10
C PHE A 427 3.45 7.92 20.08
N VAL A 428 3.67 9.12 20.64
CA VAL A 428 5.01 9.74 20.73
C VAL A 428 5.93 8.87 21.58
N ARG A 429 5.44 8.30 22.69
CA ARG A 429 6.22 7.38 23.52
C ARG A 429 6.61 6.12 22.75
N THR A 430 5.67 5.51 22.03
CA THR A 430 5.93 4.32 21.20
C THR A 430 6.91 4.64 20.08
N LEU A 431 6.78 5.78 19.41
CA LEU A 431 7.70 6.22 18.36
C LEU A 431 9.10 6.46 18.91
N ARG A 432 9.23 7.14 20.05
CA ARG A 432 10.53 7.33 20.73
C ARG A 432 11.14 5.99 21.14
N ASN A 433 10.34 5.07 21.68
CA ASN A 433 10.81 3.74 22.01
C ASN A 433 11.34 3.01 20.77
N LEU A 434 10.61 3.04 19.65
CA LEU A 434 11.04 2.43 18.39
C LEU A 434 12.31 3.05 17.82
N GLN A 435 12.47 4.37 17.93
CA GLN A 435 13.70 5.07 17.51
C GLN A 435 14.89 4.74 18.41
N ALA A 436 14.64 4.47 19.69
CA ALA A 436 15.66 4.12 20.68
C ALA A 436 15.97 2.62 20.72
N VAL A 437 15.25 1.77 19.95
CA VAL A 437 15.64 0.38 19.78
C VAL A 437 16.95 0.35 19.02
N ASP A 438 18.01 -0.05 19.72
CA ASP A 438 19.30 -0.30 19.11
C ASP A 438 19.15 -1.49 18.14
N LEU A 439 19.18 -1.18 16.84
CA LEU A 439 19.06 -2.18 15.77
C LEU A 439 20.30 -3.07 15.68
N GLY A 440 21.35 -2.82 16.48
CA GLY A 440 22.63 -3.50 16.38
C GLY A 440 23.37 -3.20 15.07
N LEU A 441 22.93 -2.16 14.35
CA LEU A 441 23.48 -1.72 13.07
C LEU A 441 24.23 -0.41 13.30
N HIS A 442 25.54 -0.50 13.52
CA HIS A 442 26.42 0.67 13.65
C HIS A 442 26.52 1.41 12.30
N THR A 443 25.73 2.47 12.14
CA THR A 443 25.62 3.26 10.91
C THR A 443 26.90 4.06 10.57
N GLU A 444 27.83 4.23 11.50
CA GLU A 444 29.07 5.00 11.29
C GLU A 444 30.09 4.29 10.39
N SER A 445 29.90 3.00 10.10
CA SER A 445 30.74 2.24 9.16
C SER A 445 29.93 1.26 8.28
N ALA A 446 28.60 1.34 8.31
CA ALA A 446 27.74 0.50 7.49
C ALA A 446 27.60 1.07 6.07
N CYS A 447 28.35 0.49 5.13
CA CYS A 447 28.05 0.65 3.71
C CYS A 447 26.79 -0.15 3.38
N ILE A 448 25.65 0.55 3.23
CA ILE A 448 24.41 -0.04 2.70
C ILE A 448 24.64 -0.31 1.20
N ARG A 449 25.24 -1.46 0.88
CA ARG A 449 25.29 -1.95 -0.49
C ARG A 449 23.90 -2.50 -0.84
N LYS A 450 23.06 -1.68 -1.46
CA LYS A 450 21.88 -2.17 -2.21
C LYS A 450 22.42 -3.12 -3.28
N MET A 451 22.42 -4.41 -2.97
CA MET A 451 22.83 -5.45 -3.91
C MET A 451 21.71 -5.66 -4.91
N TRP A 452 21.60 -4.74 -5.87
CA TRP A 452 21.05 -5.10 -7.17
C TRP A 452 22.06 -6.08 -7.78
N SER A 453 21.57 -7.21 -8.30
CA SER A 453 22.43 -8.14 -9.05
C SER A 453 22.92 -7.41 -10.30
N LEU A 454 24.03 -6.69 -10.17
CA LEU A 454 24.77 -6.17 -11.30
C LEU A 454 25.27 -7.39 -12.07
N SER A 455 24.68 -7.62 -13.24
CA SER A 455 25.24 -8.51 -14.25
C SER A 455 26.73 -8.19 -14.39
N PRO A 456 27.64 -9.18 -14.36
CA PRO A 456 29.04 -8.89 -14.51
C PRO A 456 29.29 -8.32 -15.91
N CYS A 457 29.74 -7.06 -15.96
CA CYS A 457 30.38 -6.51 -17.16
C CYS A 457 31.51 -7.45 -17.56
N VAL A 458 31.37 -8.10 -18.72
CA VAL A 458 32.44 -8.84 -19.37
C VAL A 458 33.50 -7.82 -19.79
N GLN A 459 34.57 -7.66 -18.99
CA GLN A 459 35.76 -6.97 -19.44
C GLN A 459 36.57 -7.90 -20.36
N PRO A 460 36.99 -7.45 -21.56
CA PRO A 460 37.87 -8.23 -22.40
C PRO A 460 39.24 -8.36 -21.73
N ARG A 461 39.71 -9.61 -21.56
CA ARG A 461 41.05 -9.91 -21.02
C ARG A 461 42.13 -9.34 -21.97
N PRO A 462 43.09 -8.53 -21.50
CA PRO A 462 44.25 -8.20 -22.31
C PRO A 462 45.20 -9.39 -22.40
N SER A 463 45.59 -9.74 -23.62
CA SER A 463 46.56 -10.79 -23.93
C SER A 463 47.95 -10.40 -23.41
N LYS A 464 48.59 -11.31 -22.65
CA LYS A 464 50.00 -11.19 -22.26
C LYS A 464 50.90 -11.37 -23.48
N LYS A 465 51.64 -10.32 -23.87
CA LYS A 465 52.95 -10.43 -24.51
C LYS A 465 53.91 -9.38 -23.93
N ALA A 466 55.19 -9.70 -24.03
CA ALA A 466 56.29 -9.37 -23.13
C ALA A 466 57.08 -8.08 -23.48
N ALA A 467 58.05 -7.78 -22.59
CA ALA A 467 59.18 -6.84 -22.69
C ALA A 467 58.83 -5.34 -22.52
N GLY A 468 59.59 -4.48 -21.85
CA GLY A 468 60.87 -4.57 -21.16
C GLY A 468 61.41 -3.13 -20.93
N ARG A 469 61.85 -2.85 -19.70
CA ARG A 469 62.83 -1.81 -19.25
C ARG A 469 62.62 -0.28 -19.50
N THR A 470 62.64 0.40 -18.33
CA THR A 470 63.44 1.58 -17.89
C THR A 470 63.09 3.04 -18.20
N SER A 471 63.10 3.80 -17.08
CA SER A 471 63.50 5.21 -16.86
C SER A 471 62.46 6.31 -17.16
N THR A 472 61.89 6.93 -16.11
CA THR A 472 62.24 8.22 -15.46
C THR A 472 61.51 9.42 -16.05
N GLY A 473 60.78 10.17 -15.22
CA GLY A 473 60.43 11.57 -15.53
C GLY A 473 59.04 12.06 -15.08
N ARG A 474 58.98 12.63 -13.86
CA ARG A 474 58.40 13.95 -13.54
C ARG A 474 57.02 14.36 -14.09
N SER A 475 56.06 14.54 -13.15
CA SER A 475 55.12 15.68 -12.98
C SER A 475 53.82 15.16 -12.35
N SER A 476 53.67 15.14 -11.02
CA SER A 476 53.23 16.22 -10.13
C SER A 476 51.89 16.90 -10.48
N LYS A 477 50.94 16.75 -9.55
CA LYS A 477 49.81 17.65 -9.21
C LYS A 477 48.63 17.73 -10.20
N VAL A 478 47.65 16.85 -10.03
CA VAL A 478 46.24 17.15 -9.67
C VAL A 478 45.73 15.89 -8.94
N TRP A 479 44.75 15.98 -8.04
CA TRP A 479 44.17 14.90 -7.22
C TRP A 479 44.83 14.64 -5.85
N ARG A 480 44.74 15.64 -4.97
CA ARG A 480 44.58 15.39 -3.52
C ARG A 480 43.08 15.51 -3.23
N GLY A 481 42.47 14.44 -2.76
CA GLY A 481 41.05 14.44 -2.39
C GLY A 481 40.34 13.08 -2.35
N LEU A 482 41.01 11.95 -2.65
CA LEU A 482 40.39 10.61 -2.56
C LEU A 482 41.43 9.55 -2.15
N ARG A 483 41.98 9.64 -0.94
CA ARG A 483 42.79 8.56 -0.34
C ARG A 483 42.30 8.24 1.06
N ALA A 484 41.20 7.48 1.15
CA ALA A 484 40.86 6.78 2.39
C ALA A 484 40.16 5.42 2.19
N CYS A 485 39.78 5.00 0.97
CA CYS A 485 39.06 3.74 0.78
C CYS A 485 39.69 2.74 -0.19
N ALA A 486 41.00 2.83 -0.44
CA ALA A 486 41.69 1.89 -1.33
C ALA A 486 43.02 1.41 -0.73
N ARG A 487 42.96 0.48 0.23
CA ARG A 487 43.98 -0.56 0.46
C ARG A 487 43.59 -1.46 1.64
N ARG A 488 43.04 -2.64 1.35
CA ARG A 488 43.35 -3.91 2.01
C ARG A 488 42.62 -5.05 1.30
N GLU A 489 43.19 -5.49 0.20
CA GLU A 489 42.97 -6.85 -0.29
C GLU A 489 44.27 -7.64 -0.04
N ARG A 490 44.21 -8.61 0.87
CA ARG A 490 45.15 -9.73 0.91
C ARG A 490 44.34 -10.98 0.58
N THR A 491 44.42 -11.42 -0.67
CA THR A 491 44.12 -12.80 -1.06
C THR A 491 45.21 -13.73 -0.52
N PRO A 492 44.88 -14.99 -0.20
CA PRO A 492 45.78 -16.07 -0.56
C PRO A 492 45.06 -17.15 -1.38
N ARG A 493 45.66 -17.49 -2.52
CA ARG A 493 45.41 -18.74 -3.25
C ARG A 493 46.51 -19.75 -2.93
N ALA A 494 46.07 -20.98 -2.73
CA ALA A 494 46.73 -22.27 -2.96
C ALA A 494 47.92 -22.68 -2.07
N PHE A 495 47.81 -23.87 -1.45
CA PHE A 495 48.81 -24.95 -1.57
C PHE A 495 48.22 -26.31 -1.16
N SER A 496 48.63 -27.35 -1.88
CA SER A 496 48.25 -28.76 -1.80
C SER A 496 49.10 -29.58 -0.83
N ARG A 497 48.55 -30.72 -0.33
CA ARG A 497 49.21 -31.96 0.16
C ARG A 497 50.26 -31.85 1.28
N ALA A 498 49.96 -32.44 2.46
CA ALA A 498 50.73 -33.52 3.10
C ALA A 498 50.20 -33.92 4.49
N ALA A 499 50.02 -35.24 4.69
CA ALA A 499 50.19 -36.08 5.89
C ALA A 499 49.58 -35.70 7.28
N ALA A 500 48.89 -36.70 7.85
CA ALA A 500 48.41 -36.83 9.24
C ALA A 500 49.59 -37.05 10.25
N PRO A 501 49.41 -37.11 11.61
CA PRO A 501 48.40 -37.91 12.32
C PRO A 501 47.66 -37.24 13.51
N MET A 502 46.48 -37.78 13.81
CA MET A 502 45.73 -37.59 15.06
C MET A 502 46.38 -38.34 16.23
N ALA A 503 46.44 -37.71 17.41
CA ALA A 503 46.48 -38.41 18.69
C ALA A 503 46.04 -37.53 19.87
N ARG A 504 45.06 -38.05 20.62
CA ARG A 504 44.81 -37.95 22.09
C ARG A 504 44.12 -36.70 22.69
N LEU A 505 42.86 -36.95 23.11
CA LEU A 505 42.12 -36.45 24.29
C LEU A 505 42.95 -36.51 25.61
N PRO A 506 42.59 -35.86 26.76
CA PRO A 506 41.22 -35.81 27.33
C PRO A 506 40.75 -34.60 28.18
N CYS A 507 39.44 -34.67 28.46
CA CYS A 507 38.54 -34.10 29.49
C CYS A 507 39.13 -33.55 30.81
N PRO A 508 38.38 -32.67 31.51
CA PRO A 508 38.10 -32.94 32.92
C PRO A 508 36.62 -32.77 33.33
N ALA A 509 36.16 -33.67 34.20
CA ALA A 509 34.93 -33.61 34.98
C ALA A 509 35.26 -33.64 36.49
N CYS A 510 34.26 -33.26 37.31
CA CYS A 510 34.10 -33.41 38.79
C CYS A 510 34.46 -32.17 39.63
N LEU A 511 33.75 -31.76 40.71
CA LEU A 511 32.64 -32.31 41.53
C LEU A 511 32.29 -31.21 42.61
N ARG A 512 31.05 -30.83 42.95
CA ARG A 512 30.15 -31.30 44.06
C ARG A 512 29.04 -30.23 44.24
N LYS A 513 27.72 -30.49 44.19
CA LYS A 513 26.78 -31.14 45.14
C LYS A 513 26.43 -30.33 46.41
N THR A 514 25.18 -29.85 46.50
CA THR A 514 24.30 -29.88 47.69
C THR A 514 22.78 -29.94 47.32
N ASN A 515 22.10 -30.94 47.92
CA ASN A 515 20.65 -31.31 47.98
C ASN A 515 19.66 -30.14 48.27
N ARG A 516 18.48 -29.96 47.62
CA ARG A 516 17.12 -30.63 47.70
C ARG A 516 16.34 -30.46 49.04
N PRO A 517 14.99 -30.60 49.14
CA PRO A 517 13.81 -30.19 48.31
C PRO A 517 12.55 -29.75 49.17
N VAL A 518 11.30 -29.88 48.66
CA VAL A 518 9.93 -29.82 49.29
C VAL A 518 9.16 -28.50 48.99
N SER A 519 7.88 -28.42 48.55
CA SER A 519 6.73 -29.33 48.58
C SER A 519 5.77 -29.15 47.39
N SER A 520 4.98 -30.18 47.14
CA SER A 520 3.85 -30.29 46.21
C SER A 520 2.50 -30.01 46.88
N THR A 521 1.46 -29.85 46.04
CA THR A 521 0.08 -30.42 46.12
C THR A 521 -1.14 -29.47 46.23
N LEU A 522 -2.13 -29.71 45.32
CA LEU A 522 -3.61 -29.49 45.37
C LEU A 522 -4.14 -28.03 45.17
N LEU A 523 -5.18 -27.67 44.38
CA LEU A 523 -6.36 -28.32 43.76
C LEU A 523 -6.91 -27.48 42.57
N LEU A 524 -7.55 -28.15 41.59
CA LEU A 524 -8.47 -27.64 40.52
C LEU A 524 -9.81 -27.09 41.10
N PRO A 525 -10.85 -26.74 40.31
CA PRO A 525 -10.99 -25.81 39.16
C PRO A 525 -12.21 -24.85 39.33
N VAL A 526 -12.29 -23.70 38.62
CA VAL A 526 -13.58 -22.99 38.40
C VAL A 526 -13.68 -22.43 36.98
N THR A 527 -14.89 -22.57 36.46
CA THR A 527 -15.41 -22.44 35.11
C THR A 527 -15.81 -21.01 34.71
N SER A 528 -16.04 -20.83 33.39
CA SER A 528 -16.90 -19.80 32.76
C SER A 528 -16.26 -18.40 32.63
N LYS A 529 -16.39 -17.62 31.55
CA LYS A 529 -17.47 -17.50 30.56
C LYS A 529 -16.95 -16.77 29.31
N ARG A 530 -17.45 -17.23 28.17
CA ARG A 530 -17.47 -16.55 26.86
C ARG A 530 -17.87 -15.08 26.98
N TRP A 531 -17.18 -14.19 26.27
CA TRP A 531 -17.79 -12.98 25.69
C TRP A 531 -17.34 -12.85 24.24
N ALA A 532 -18.21 -13.34 23.36
CA ALA A 532 -18.34 -12.88 21.99
C ALA A 532 -19.24 -11.63 21.98
N PHE A 533 -19.37 -11.05 20.78
CA PHE A 533 -20.21 -9.94 20.32
C PHE A 533 -19.41 -8.68 20.00
N ARG A 534 -19.61 -8.03 18.86
CA ARG A 534 -20.22 -8.37 17.56
C ARG A 534 -19.87 -7.20 16.65
#